data_AF-A0A7H9SV02-F1
#
_entry.id   AF-A0A7H9SV02-F1
#
_cell.length_a   1.000
_cell.length_b   1.000
_cell.length_c   1.000
_cell.angle_alpha   90.00
_cell.angle_beta   90.00
_cell.angle_gamma   90.00
#
_symmetry.space_group_name_H-M   'P 1'
#
loop_
_entity.id
_entity.type
_entity.pdbx_description
1 polymer ?
#
loop_
_entity_poly.entity_id
_entity_poly.type
_entity_poly.pdbx_seq_one_letter_code
_entity_poly.pdbx_strand_id
1 'polypeptide(L)'
;MSKLFLIATMLMLSVTLSQAAPDKAEIIKELMNTMETCKGEAGASDTDIDEMIKQVAASSKEGKCLRVCLMKKYGVVDNNGKFVKSVAMKQAQEYLGDEADKLKVTEKIIDACANIAVPDNHCEAAEVYGKCFMEQGKAHGMEKFTF
;
A
#
# COMPACT_ATOMS: atom_id res chain seq x y z
N MET A 1 22.76 -45.63 -35.53
CA MET A 1 23.10 -44.42 -36.30
C MET A 1 21.85 -43.55 -36.37
N SER A 2 21.30 -43.13 -35.24
CA SER A 2 21.72 -41.94 -34.46
C SER A 2 21.73 -40.65 -35.27
N LYS A 3 20.70 -39.84 -34.98
CA LYS A 3 20.83 -38.40 -34.69
C LYS A 3 21.10 -37.43 -35.85
N LEU A 4 20.31 -37.48 -36.93
CA LEU A 4 20.39 -36.39 -37.93
C LEU A 4 19.07 -35.74 -38.36
N PHE A 5 17.93 -36.23 -37.87
CA PHE A 5 16.65 -35.59 -38.11
C PHE A 5 15.85 -35.69 -36.82
N LEU A 6 15.59 -34.55 -36.16
CA LEU A 6 14.24 -34.19 -35.69
C LEU A 6 14.22 -33.00 -34.73
N ILE A 7 15.30 -32.65 -34.03
CA ILE A 7 15.16 -31.69 -32.92
C ILE A 7 16.41 -30.82 -32.78
N ALA A 8 16.82 -30.18 -33.87
CA ALA A 8 17.69 -29.01 -33.79
C ALA A 8 16.82 -27.83 -33.37
N THR A 9 16.47 -27.83 -32.07
CA THR A 9 16.32 -26.63 -31.25
C THR A 9 15.56 -25.50 -31.93
N MET A 10 14.30 -25.79 -32.22
CA MET A 10 13.21 -24.82 -32.21
C MET A 10 13.38 -23.93 -30.98
N LEU A 11 13.82 -22.69 -31.24
CA LEU A 11 13.43 -21.47 -30.52
C LEU A 11 12.83 -21.73 -29.13
N MET A 12 13.64 -22.19 -28.18
CA MET A 12 13.37 -21.88 -26.77
C MET A 12 13.85 -20.44 -26.58
N LEU A 13 13.10 -19.51 -27.19
CA LEU A 13 12.77 -18.25 -26.55
C LEU A 13 11.97 -18.61 -25.30
N SER A 14 12.64 -19.20 -24.31
CA SER A 14 12.25 -18.98 -22.93
C SER A 14 12.57 -17.51 -22.67
N VAL A 15 11.73 -16.63 -23.23
CA VAL A 15 11.41 -15.39 -22.53
C VAL A 15 10.79 -15.90 -21.25
N THR A 16 11.63 -16.11 -20.25
CA THR A 16 11.18 -16.02 -18.88
C THR A 16 10.59 -14.62 -18.82
N LEU A 17 9.27 -14.54 -19.00
CA LEU A 17 8.49 -13.52 -18.32
C LEU A 17 8.71 -13.82 -16.84
N SER A 18 9.90 -13.47 -16.35
CA SER A 18 10.07 -13.11 -14.97
C SER A 18 9.06 -12.00 -14.82
N GLN A 19 7.93 -12.31 -14.18
CA GLN A 19 7.13 -11.29 -13.55
C GLN A 19 8.07 -10.73 -12.47
N ALA A 20 8.97 -9.85 -12.90
CA ALA A 20 9.78 -9.07 -11.99
C ALA A 20 8.77 -8.33 -11.14
N ALA A 21 8.90 -8.44 -9.81
CA ALA A 21 8.18 -7.54 -8.93
C ALA A 21 8.40 -6.11 -9.46
N PRO A 22 7.34 -5.28 -9.52
CA PRO A 22 7.45 -3.92 -10.04
C PRO A 22 8.62 -3.21 -9.34
N ASP A 23 9.39 -2.45 -10.11
CA ASP A 23 10.51 -1.69 -9.58
C ASP A 23 9.99 -0.80 -8.44
N LYS A 24 10.66 -0.77 -7.29
CA LYS A 24 10.28 0.07 -6.15
C LYS A 24 10.08 1.53 -6.58
N ALA A 25 10.85 2.02 -7.56
CA ALA A 25 10.68 3.35 -8.12
C ALA A 25 9.35 3.52 -8.86
N GLU A 26 8.87 2.50 -9.56
CA GLU A 26 7.56 2.49 -10.22
C GLU A 26 6.41 2.49 -9.21
N ILE A 27 6.52 1.68 -8.14
CA ILE A 27 5.55 1.65 -7.04
C ILE A 27 5.45 3.02 -6.37
N ILE A 28 6.58 3.67 -6.07
CA ILE A 28 6.59 5.01 -5.47
C ILE A 28 5.98 6.04 -6.42
N LYS A 29 6.28 5.96 -7.72
CA LYS A 29 5.71 6.86 -8.72
C LYS A 29 4.19 6.70 -8.83
N GLU A 30 3.70 5.47 -8.89
CA GLU A 30 2.27 5.17 -8.90
C GLU A 30 1.58 5.69 -7.64
N LEU A 31 2.22 5.48 -6.48
CA LEU A 31 1.74 6.00 -5.21
C LEU A 31 1.60 7.52 -5.26
N MET A 32 2.65 8.25 -5.66
CA MET A 32 2.61 9.72 -5.76
C MET A 32 1.53 10.21 -6.73
N ASN A 33 1.38 9.58 -7.89
CA ASN A 33 0.32 9.92 -8.86
C ASN A 33 -1.08 9.70 -8.27
N THR A 34 -1.24 8.63 -7.49
CA THR A 34 -2.49 8.30 -6.81
C THR A 34 -2.79 9.30 -5.70
N MET A 35 -1.77 9.74 -4.94
CA MET A 35 -1.93 10.81 -3.96
C MET A 35 -2.38 12.12 -4.61
N GLU A 36 -1.77 12.51 -5.74
CA GLU A 36 -2.14 13.71 -6.49
C GLU A 36 -3.56 13.65 -7.03
N THR A 37 -3.99 12.49 -7.54
CA THR A 37 -5.37 12.26 -7.93
C THR A 37 -6.31 12.44 -6.73
N CYS A 38 -5.97 11.84 -5.60
CA CYS A 38 -6.78 11.96 -4.37
C CYS A 38 -6.78 13.36 -3.79
N LYS A 39 -5.72 14.14 -3.95
CA LYS A 39 -5.68 15.56 -3.59
C LYS A 39 -6.77 16.33 -4.32
N GLY A 40 -6.87 16.14 -5.63
CA GLY A 40 -7.92 16.74 -6.46
C GLY A 40 -9.32 16.29 -6.06
N GLU A 41 -9.54 14.99 -5.88
CA GLU A 41 -10.85 14.43 -5.51
C GLU A 41 -11.32 14.88 -4.10
N ALA A 42 -10.40 15.01 -3.15
CA ALA A 42 -10.70 15.43 -1.78
C ALA A 42 -10.76 16.95 -1.60
N GLY A 43 -10.33 17.73 -2.61
CA GLY A 43 -10.15 19.19 -2.47
C GLY A 43 -9.05 19.57 -1.49
N ALA A 44 -8.05 18.70 -1.32
CA ALA A 44 -6.95 18.88 -0.39
C ALA A 44 -5.84 19.77 -0.95
N SER A 45 -4.93 20.17 -0.08
CA SER A 45 -3.80 21.03 -0.37
C SER A 45 -2.47 20.24 -0.42
N ASP A 46 -1.41 20.89 -0.89
CA ASP A 46 -0.06 20.31 -0.84
C ASP A 46 0.40 20.05 0.61
N THR A 47 -0.07 20.84 1.57
CA THR A 47 0.19 20.60 3.00
C THR A 47 -0.34 19.23 3.45
N ASP A 48 -1.48 18.79 2.92
CA ASP A 48 -2.08 17.50 3.28
C ASP A 48 -1.29 16.32 2.72
N ILE A 49 -0.73 16.48 1.50
CA ILE A 49 0.22 15.53 0.92
C ILE A 49 1.49 15.44 1.78
N ASP A 50 2.03 16.60 2.14
CA ASP A 50 3.22 16.75 2.98
C ASP A 50 3.06 16.03 4.32
N GLU A 51 1.92 16.21 5.00
CA GLU A 51 1.58 15.53 6.24
C GLU A 51 1.51 14.01 6.09
N MET A 52 0.95 13.53 4.96
CA MET A 52 0.88 12.11 4.67
C MET A 52 2.26 11.51 4.40
N ILE A 53 3.12 12.19 3.63
CA ILE A 53 4.52 11.78 3.37
C ILE A 53 5.34 11.78 4.67
N LYS A 54 5.13 12.78 5.53
CA LYS A 54 5.77 12.88 6.85
C LYS A 54 5.18 11.88 7.86
N GLN A 55 4.11 11.18 7.49
CA GLN A 55 3.42 10.19 8.31
C GLN A 55 3.00 10.76 9.67
N VAL A 56 2.41 11.95 9.63
CA VAL A 56 1.82 12.60 10.80
C VAL A 56 0.30 12.58 10.70
N ALA A 57 -0.42 12.97 11.74
CA ALA A 57 -1.88 13.09 11.69
C ALA A 57 -2.30 14.17 10.67
N ALA A 58 -3.46 13.98 10.02
CA ALA A 58 -4.01 15.00 9.12
C ALA A 58 -4.56 16.16 9.95
N SER A 59 -4.14 17.39 9.62
CA SER A 59 -4.61 18.60 10.32
C SER A 59 -5.94 19.13 9.78
N SER A 60 -6.29 18.79 8.53
CA SER A 60 -7.50 19.25 7.85
C SER A 60 -8.51 18.12 7.61
N LYS A 61 -9.76 18.48 7.33
CA LYS A 61 -10.80 17.51 6.93
C LYS A 61 -10.47 16.93 5.55
N GLU A 62 -9.99 17.77 4.66
CA GLU A 62 -9.64 17.45 3.29
C GLU A 62 -8.46 16.44 3.26
N GLY A 63 -7.47 16.61 4.13
CA GLY A 63 -6.36 15.67 4.30
C GLY A 63 -6.79 14.30 4.84
N LYS A 64 -7.77 14.25 5.77
CA LYS A 64 -8.38 12.98 6.17
C LYS A 64 -9.11 12.31 5.01
N CYS A 65 -9.83 13.10 4.20
CA CYS A 65 -10.52 12.58 3.03
C CYS A 65 -9.57 12.14 1.90
N LEU A 66 -8.41 12.77 1.77
CA LEU A 66 -7.33 12.33 0.89
C LEU A 66 -6.85 10.93 1.28
N ARG A 67 -6.66 10.67 2.58
CA ARG A 67 -6.24 9.35 3.08
C ARG A 67 -7.26 8.27 2.77
N VAL A 68 -8.56 8.52 2.99
CA VAL A 68 -9.57 7.51 2.66
C VAL A 68 -9.68 7.29 1.15
N CYS A 69 -9.50 8.33 0.33
CA CYS A 69 -9.41 8.18 -1.11
C CYS A 69 -8.28 7.23 -1.51
N LEU A 70 -7.08 7.44 -0.95
CA LEU A 70 -5.92 6.60 -1.21
C LEU A 70 -6.18 5.16 -0.78
N MET A 71 -6.69 4.98 0.44
CA MET A 71 -7.05 3.67 0.98
C MET A 71 -8.06 2.92 0.10
N LYS A 72 -9.04 3.64 -0.46
CA LYS A 72 -10.04 3.06 -1.38
C LYS A 72 -9.45 2.70 -2.73
N LYS A 73 -8.58 3.53 -3.30
CA LYS A 73 -7.92 3.24 -4.60
C LYS A 73 -7.05 1.98 -4.52
N TYR A 74 -6.41 1.74 -3.37
CA TYR A 74 -5.67 0.49 -3.09
C TYR A 74 -6.55 -0.66 -2.56
N GLY A 75 -7.84 -0.41 -2.33
CA GLY A 75 -8.80 -1.40 -1.82
C GLY A 75 -8.58 -1.84 -0.37
N VAL A 76 -7.73 -1.15 0.39
CA VAL A 76 -7.47 -1.46 1.81
C VAL A 76 -8.63 -1.02 2.70
N VAL A 77 -9.51 -0.16 2.18
CA VAL A 77 -10.82 0.16 2.76
C VAL A 77 -11.89 -0.04 1.68
N ASP A 78 -12.98 -0.70 2.03
CA ASP A 78 -14.09 -0.95 1.13
C ASP A 78 -15.00 0.29 0.92
N ASN A 79 -16.06 0.11 0.13
CA ASN A 79 -17.01 1.19 -0.14
C ASN A 79 -17.78 1.67 1.11
N ASN A 80 -17.87 0.82 2.15
CA ASN A 80 -18.52 1.09 3.43
C ASN A 80 -17.54 1.63 4.49
N GLY A 81 -16.31 1.98 4.10
CA GLY A 81 -15.33 2.52 5.03
C GLY A 81 -14.73 1.47 5.98
N LYS A 82 -14.90 0.17 5.69
CA LYS A 82 -14.35 -0.92 6.51
C LYS A 82 -13.02 -1.39 5.97
N PHE A 83 -12.10 -1.64 6.88
CA PHE A 83 -10.76 -2.10 6.54
C PHE A 83 -10.74 -3.54 6.00
N VAL A 84 -9.98 -3.77 4.93
CA VAL A 84 -9.87 -5.06 4.24
C VAL A 84 -8.47 -5.65 4.49
N LYS A 85 -8.34 -6.41 5.57
CA LYS A 85 -7.05 -7.01 6.02
C LYS A 85 -6.30 -7.75 4.91
N SER A 86 -6.99 -8.57 4.12
CA SER A 86 -6.35 -9.36 3.06
C SER A 86 -5.72 -8.50 1.98
N VAL A 87 -6.39 -7.40 1.60
CA VAL A 87 -5.87 -6.44 0.61
C VAL A 87 -4.72 -5.64 1.21
N ALA A 88 -4.83 -5.21 2.46
CA ALA A 88 -3.73 -4.51 3.14
C ALA A 88 -2.45 -5.37 3.23
N MET A 89 -2.59 -6.67 3.51
CA MET A 89 -1.45 -7.60 3.49
C MET A 89 -0.84 -7.74 2.10
N LYS A 90 -1.67 -7.79 1.04
CA LYS A 90 -1.18 -7.83 -0.34
C LYS A 90 -0.40 -6.56 -0.71
N GLN A 91 -0.94 -5.40 -0.37
CA GLN A 91 -0.28 -4.10 -0.60
C GLN A 91 1.04 -4.01 0.18
N ALA A 92 1.07 -4.50 1.41
CA ALA A 92 2.31 -4.57 2.20
C ALA A 92 3.36 -5.49 1.56
N GLN A 93 2.96 -6.63 1.00
CA GLN A 93 3.85 -7.54 0.26
C GLN A 93 4.40 -6.89 -1.01
N GLU A 94 3.57 -6.17 -1.76
CA GLU A 94 4.01 -5.44 -2.96
C GLU A 94 5.03 -4.36 -2.60
N TYR A 95 4.82 -3.63 -1.49
CA TYR A 95 5.71 -2.55 -1.06
C TYR A 95 7.01 -3.03 -0.39
N LEU A 96 6.92 -4.05 0.47
CA LEU A 96 8.06 -4.56 1.25
C LEU A 96 8.85 -5.65 0.53
N GLY A 97 8.31 -6.25 -0.53
CA GLY A 97 8.97 -7.35 -1.24
C GLY A 97 9.36 -8.50 -0.31
N ASP A 98 10.61 -8.96 -0.40
CA ASP A 98 11.12 -10.11 0.36
C ASP A 98 11.57 -9.79 1.79
N GLU A 99 11.20 -8.63 2.35
CA GLU A 99 11.51 -8.22 3.72
C GLU A 99 10.67 -8.98 4.76
N ALA A 100 10.88 -10.29 4.88
CA ALA A 100 10.05 -11.21 5.66
C ALA A 100 9.84 -10.80 7.12
N ASP A 101 10.86 -10.24 7.78
CA ASP A 101 10.74 -9.77 9.16
C ASP A 101 9.85 -8.52 9.27
N LYS A 102 9.92 -7.60 8.30
CA LYS A 102 9.01 -6.46 8.21
C LYS A 102 7.59 -6.90 7.87
N LEU A 103 7.43 -7.93 7.04
CA LEU A 103 6.11 -8.48 6.70
C LEU A 103 5.41 -9.09 7.92
N LYS A 104 6.13 -9.87 8.74
CA LYS A 104 5.57 -10.41 10.00
C LYS A 104 5.16 -9.32 10.97
N VAL A 105 5.95 -8.25 11.07
CA VAL A 105 5.59 -7.09 11.92
C VAL A 105 4.37 -6.36 11.34
N THR A 106 4.33 -6.17 10.03
CA THR A 106 3.20 -5.53 9.34
C THR A 106 1.91 -6.33 9.49
N GLU A 107 1.98 -7.67 9.46
CA GLU A 107 0.84 -8.54 9.74
C GLU A 107 0.28 -8.32 11.16
N LYS A 108 1.16 -8.23 12.18
CA LYS A 108 0.73 -7.93 13.56
C LYS A 108 0.06 -6.57 13.67
N ILE A 109 0.59 -5.56 12.98
CA ILE A 109 0.03 -4.21 12.96
C ILE A 109 -1.36 -4.20 12.31
N ILE A 110 -1.50 -4.86 11.16
CA ILE A 110 -2.76 -5.00 10.44
C ILE A 110 -3.80 -5.70 11.31
N ASP A 111 -3.40 -6.76 12.03
CA ASP A 111 -4.29 -7.52 12.91
C ASP A 111 -4.77 -6.73 14.10
N ALA A 112 -3.88 -5.93 14.71
CA ALA A 112 -4.21 -5.07 15.82
C ALA A 112 -5.22 -3.97 15.41
N CYS A 113 -5.15 -3.49 14.18
CA CYS A 113 -5.93 -2.34 13.73
C CYS A 113 -7.20 -2.70 12.93
N ALA A 114 -7.33 -3.93 12.41
CA ALA A 114 -8.43 -4.29 11.50
C ALA A 114 -9.82 -4.18 12.12
N ASN A 115 -9.95 -4.49 13.42
CA ASN A 115 -11.24 -4.61 14.12
C ASN A 115 -11.52 -3.47 15.11
N ILE A 116 -10.77 -2.37 15.04
CA ILE A 116 -11.01 -1.23 15.92
C ILE A 116 -12.35 -0.56 15.58
N ALA A 117 -12.99 0.02 16.59
CA ALA A 117 -14.18 0.83 16.38
C ALA A 117 -13.78 2.12 15.63
N VAL A 118 -14.52 2.44 14.58
CA VAL A 118 -14.32 3.65 13.77
C VAL A 118 -15.64 4.39 13.57
N PRO A 119 -15.61 5.72 13.40
CA PRO A 119 -16.79 6.50 13.04
C PRO A 119 -17.40 6.08 11.70
N ASP A 120 -18.69 6.38 11.49
CA ASP A 120 -19.36 6.14 10.20
C ASP A 120 -18.84 7.06 9.09
N ASN A 121 -18.33 8.24 9.46
CA ASN A 121 -17.69 9.12 8.48
C ASN A 121 -16.38 8.49 8.01
N HIS A 122 -16.32 8.13 6.72
CA HIS A 122 -15.18 7.41 6.16
C HIS A 122 -13.85 8.19 6.22
N CYS A 123 -13.88 9.53 6.15
CA CYS A 123 -12.65 10.32 6.28
C CYS A 123 -12.12 10.25 7.73
N GLU A 124 -13.01 10.38 8.72
CA GLU A 124 -12.64 10.23 10.13
C GLU A 124 -12.23 8.78 10.46
N ALA A 125 -12.88 7.79 9.85
CA ALA A 125 -12.51 6.38 10.01
C ALA A 125 -11.08 6.11 9.50
N ALA A 126 -10.70 6.65 8.34
CA ALA A 126 -9.35 6.52 7.81
C ALA A 126 -8.29 7.13 8.74
N GLU A 127 -8.62 8.23 9.41
CA GLU A 127 -7.70 8.83 10.40
C GLU A 127 -7.55 7.95 11.65
N VAL A 128 -8.64 7.33 12.12
CA VAL A 128 -8.58 6.39 13.25
C VAL A 128 -7.74 5.15 12.90
N TYR A 129 -7.91 4.58 11.71
CA TYR A 129 -7.06 3.49 11.22
C TYR A 129 -5.59 3.94 11.07
N GLY A 130 -5.36 5.09 10.44
CA GLY A 130 -4.02 5.67 10.26
C GLY A 130 -3.30 5.88 11.57
N LYS A 131 -4.00 6.42 12.59
CA LYS A 131 -3.46 6.56 13.95
C LYS A 131 -3.08 5.21 14.56
N CYS A 132 -3.94 4.21 14.44
CA CYS A 132 -3.62 2.86 14.92
C CYS A 132 -2.35 2.31 14.23
N PHE A 133 -2.24 2.44 12.91
CA PHE A 133 -1.04 1.99 12.18
C PHE A 133 0.23 2.71 12.61
N MET A 134 0.17 4.03 12.83
CA MET A 134 1.32 4.81 13.32
C MET A 134 1.73 4.38 14.74
N GLU A 135 0.78 4.22 15.64
CA GLU A 135 1.04 3.81 17.04
C GLU A 135 1.61 2.38 17.10
N GLN A 136 0.99 1.44 16.37
CA GLN A 136 1.46 0.06 16.30
C GLN A 136 2.79 -0.06 15.57
N GLY A 137 3.00 0.70 14.49
CA GLY A 137 4.27 0.79 13.78
C GLY A 137 5.40 1.23 14.70
N LYS A 138 5.20 2.33 15.44
CA LYS A 138 6.16 2.80 16.44
C LYS A 138 6.42 1.76 17.54
N ALA A 139 5.37 1.12 18.06
CA ALA A 139 5.50 0.10 19.10
C ALA A 139 6.30 -1.14 18.65
N HIS A 140 6.35 -1.41 17.35
CA HIS A 140 7.06 -2.54 16.77
C HIS A 140 8.34 -2.14 16.00
N GLY A 141 8.83 -0.91 16.16
CA GLY A 141 10.10 -0.47 15.56
C GLY A 141 10.03 -0.20 14.05
N MET A 142 8.83 -0.06 13.49
CA MET A 142 8.62 0.39 12.11
C MET A 142 8.62 1.92 12.08
N GLU A 143 9.79 2.53 12.32
CA GLU A 143 9.93 3.99 12.32
C GLU A 143 10.05 4.50 10.89
N LYS A 144 8.89 4.83 10.34
CA LYS A 144 8.64 5.50 9.06
C LYS A 144 8.85 4.63 7.82
N PHE A 145 7.85 4.60 6.95
CA PHE A 145 8.02 4.06 5.60
C PHE A 145 8.84 5.10 4.83
N THR A 146 10.15 4.86 4.71
CA THR A 146 11.00 5.65 3.82
C THR A 146 10.65 5.30 2.38
N PHE A 147 10.00 6.26 1.71
CA PHE A 147 9.88 6.32 0.26
C PHE A 147 11.24 6.71 -0.33
#